data_AF-A0AAU5K8D8-F1
#
_entry.id   AF-A0AAU5K8D8-F1
#
_cell.length_a   1.000
_cell.length_b   1.000
_cell.length_c   1.000
_cell.angle_alpha   90.00
_cell.angle_beta   90.00
_cell.angle_gamma   90.00
#
_symmetry.space_group_name_H-M   'P 1'
#
loop_
_entity.id
_entity.type
_entity.pdbx_description
1 polymer ?
#
loop_
_entity_poly.entity_id
_entity_poly.type
_entity_poly.pdbx_seq_one_letter_code
_entity_poly.pdbx_strand_id
1 'polypeptide(L)'
;MQIGRRVAAVLTSAVLFGGVAGLAGATGASAAAPSVLKPAISCSGWSTSHTDPGTYAYLTGTYNLKVGPYASCGNVASVSSGTELWIWCYATNDYDNVWYYGRIAGTNTTGWMSGDNLTNWGGNFGYSQC
;
A
#
# COMPACT_ATOMS: atom_id res chain seq x y z
N MET A 1 2.12 -34.69 15.24
CA MET A 1 3.11 -35.42 14.42
C MET A 1 4.33 -34.51 14.28
N GLN A 2 5.40 -34.77 15.04
CA GLN A 2 6.68 -34.06 14.96
C GLN A 2 7.56 -34.71 13.89
N ILE A 3 8.28 -33.92 13.08
CA ILE A 3 9.51 -34.25 12.31
C ILE A 3 10.07 -32.87 11.89
N GLY A 4 11.34 -32.47 12.05
CA GLY A 4 12.55 -33.08 12.59
C GLY A 4 13.68 -32.06 12.39
N ARG A 5 14.38 -31.69 13.47
CA ARG A 5 15.57 -30.83 13.49
C ARG A 5 16.74 -31.51 12.76
N ARG A 6 17.53 -30.73 12.00
CA ARG A 6 18.96 -31.05 11.77
C ARG A 6 19.78 -29.79 12.01
N VAL A 7 20.33 -29.71 13.22
CA VAL A 7 21.38 -28.77 13.62
C VAL A 7 22.71 -29.46 13.31
N ALA A 8 23.52 -28.88 12.44
CA ALA A 8 24.88 -29.34 12.20
C ALA A 8 25.83 -28.57 13.13
N ALA A 9 26.41 -29.30 14.09
CA ALA A 9 27.50 -28.82 14.94
C ALA A 9 28.83 -28.98 14.18
N VAL A 10 29.63 -27.92 14.10
CA VAL A 10 31.05 -28.01 13.72
C VAL A 10 31.87 -27.60 14.94
N LEU A 11 32.48 -28.61 15.54
CA LEU A 11 33.50 -28.50 16.59
C LEU A 11 34.86 -28.71 15.92
N THR A 12 35.73 -27.71 15.96
CA THR A 12 37.17 -27.91 15.78
C THR A 12 37.94 -27.04 16.77
N SER A 13 38.78 -27.72 17.55
CA SER A 13 39.45 -27.21 18.73
C SER A 13 40.82 -26.60 18.41
N ALA A 14 41.11 -25.52 19.14
CA ALA A 14 42.37 -25.14 19.79
C ALA A 14 43.70 -25.09 19.02
N VAL A 15 44.29 -23.89 18.98
CA VAL A 15 45.74 -23.68 19.15
C VAL A 15 45.93 -22.63 20.24
N LEU A 16 46.60 -23.03 21.34
CA LEU A 16 47.08 -22.16 22.42
C LEU A 16 48.54 -21.78 22.11
N PHE A 17 48.95 -20.52 22.30
CA PHE A 17 50.17 -20.11 23.02
C PHE A 17 50.35 -18.57 22.98
N GLY A 18 50.19 -17.96 24.16
CA GLY A 18 51.03 -16.89 24.73
C GLY A 18 51.29 -15.58 23.98
N GLY A 19 50.72 -14.48 24.48
CA GLY A 19 51.17 -13.11 24.20
C GLY A 19 50.45 -12.08 25.07
N VAL A 20 51.18 -11.46 26.01
CA VAL A 20 50.69 -10.45 26.95
C VAL A 20 50.64 -9.06 26.27
N ALA A 21 49.70 -8.21 26.71
CA ALA A 21 49.58 -6.77 26.46
C ALA A 21 48.80 -6.34 25.20
N GLY A 22 47.57 -5.84 25.43
CA GLY A 22 46.76 -5.17 24.44
C GLY A 22 45.31 -5.00 24.89
N LEU A 23 45.06 -4.14 25.88
CA LEU A 23 43.72 -3.62 26.14
C LEU A 23 43.30 -2.73 24.95
N ALA A 24 42.83 -3.34 23.88
CA ALA A 24 42.12 -2.66 22.81
C ALA A 24 40.68 -3.15 22.85
N GLY A 25 39.85 -2.42 23.60
CA GLY A 25 38.41 -2.64 23.61
C GLY A 25 37.88 -2.46 22.18
N ALA A 26 37.55 -3.57 21.53
CA ALA A 26 36.76 -3.55 20.31
C ALA A 26 35.34 -3.14 20.69
N THR A 27 35.09 -1.83 20.71
CA THR A 27 33.73 -1.28 20.75
C THR A 27 33.03 -1.75 19.47
N GLY A 28 32.21 -2.80 19.59
CA GLY A 28 31.34 -3.23 18.51
C GLY A 28 30.40 -2.08 18.16
N ALA A 29 30.69 -1.39 17.05
CA ALA A 29 29.78 -0.40 16.49
C ALA A 29 28.52 -1.15 16.03
N SER A 30 27.44 -1.04 16.81
CA SER A 30 26.12 -1.47 16.36
C SER A 30 25.73 -0.60 15.18
N ALA A 31 25.87 -1.12 13.96
CA ALA A 31 25.34 -0.49 12.77
C ALA A 31 23.82 -0.39 12.93
N ALA A 32 23.31 0.83 13.12
CA ALA A 32 21.87 1.08 13.11
C ALA A 32 21.34 0.65 11.74
N ALA A 33 20.32 -0.22 11.74
CA ALA A 33 19.63 -0.58 10.51
C ALA A 33 19.06 0.69 9.85
N PRO A 34 19.12 0.83 8.52
CA PRO A 34 18.53 1.97 7.84
C PRO A 34 17.04 2.04 8.20
N SER A 35 16.62 3.16 8.81
CA SER A 35 15.21 3.44 9.04
C SER A 35 14.56 3.68 7.67
N VAL A 36 13.73 2.74 7.24
CA VAL A 36 12.89 2.93 6.06
C VAL A 36 11.92 4.08 6.40
N LEU A 37 12.11 5.24 5.77
CA LEU A 37 11.18 6.35 5.91
C LEU A 37 9.83 5.90 5.35
N LYS A 38 8.76 6.05 6.15
CA LYS A 38 7.40 5.79 5.69
C LYS A 38 7.08 6.75 4.54
N PRO A 39 6.45 6.29 3.45
CA PRO A 39 6.07 7.17 2.35
C PRO A 39 5.19 8.32 2.84
N ALA A 40 5.49 9.53 2.35
CA ALA A 40 4.74 10.73 2.68
C ALA A 40 3.34 10.65 2.05
N ILE A 41 2.30 10.69 2.89
CA ILE A 41 0.91 10.68 2.41
C ILE A 41 0.62 12.00 1.72
N SER A 42 0.28 11.96 0.43
CA SER A 42 -0.22 13.12 -0.31
C SER A 42 -1.72 13.00 -0.60
N CYS A 43 -2.51 13.94 -0.13
CA CYS A 43 -3.95 14.02 -0.39
C CYS A 43 -4.32 14.99 -1.51
N SER A 44 -3.34 15.60 -2.17
CA SER A 44 -3.50 16.57 -3.24
C SER A 44 -2.44 16.35 -4.33
N GLY A 45 -2.59 17.05 -5.46
CA GLY A 45 -1.63 16.97 -6.57
C GLY A 45 -1.71 15.70 -7.42
N TRP A 46 -2.69 14.83 -7.16
CA TRP A 46 -2.98 13.69 -8.03
C TRP A 46 -3.66 14.19 -9.31
N SER A 47 -3.07 13.88 -10.46
CA SER A 47 -3.72 14.07 -11.75
C SER A 47 -5.03 13.28 -11.74
N THR A 48 -6.08 13.84 -12.32
CA THR A 48 -7.34 13.13 -12.54
C THR A 48 -7.76 13.41 -13.98
N SER A 49 -7.88 12.38 -14.79
CA SER A 49 -8.45 12.52 -16.13
C SER A 49 -9.89 12.00 -16.12
N HIS A 50 -10.74 12.67 -16.88
CA HIS A 50 -12.01 12.13 -17.34
C HIS A 50 -11.77 11.58 -18.75
N THR A 51 -10.85 10.63 -18.86
CA THR A 51 -10.93 9.71 -19.99
C THR A 51 -12.27 9.02 -19.77
N ASP A 52 -13.16 9.02 -20.76
CA ASP A 52 -14.57 8.65 -20.60
C ASP A 52 -14.84 7.20 -21.10
N PRO A 53 -14.18 6.14 -20.59
CA PRO A 53 -14.57 4.78 -20.89
C PRO A 53 -15.69 4.39 -19.91
N GLY A 54 -16.79 3.83 -20.42
CA GLY A 54 -17.96 3.46 -19.62
C GLY A 54 -17.75 2.30 -18.63
N THR A 55 -16.62 2.25 -17.92
CA THR A 55 -16.38 1.33 -16.80
C THR A 55 -17.11 1.81 -15.56
N TYR A 56 -17.70 0.87 -14.83
CA TYR A 56 -18.30 1.10 -13.52
C TYR A 56 -18.05 -0.07 -12.58
N ALA A 57 -18.22 0.18 -11.29
CA ALA A 57 -18.24 -0.82 -10.24
C ALA A 57 -19.23 -0.42 -9.14
N TYR A 58 -19.56 -1.34 -8.25
CA TYR A 58 -20.49 -1.12 -7.15
C TYR A 58 -19.79 -1.19 -5.80
N LEU A 59 -20.21 -0.35 -4.85
CA LEU A 59 -19.68 -0.41 -3.49
C LEU A 59 -20.13 -1.68 -2.75
N THR A 60 -19.20 -2.35 -2.07
CA THR A 60 -19.47 -3.55 -1.26
C THR A 60 -20.07 -3.25 0.12
N GLY A 61 -20.06 -1.97 0.53
CA GLY A 61 -20.43 -1.51 1.85
C GLY A 61 -20.60 0.02 1.87
N THR A 62 -20.84 0.58 3.05
CA THR A 62 -20.91 2.05 3.21
C THR A 62 -19.52 2.61 3.48
N TYR A 63 -19.01 3.43 2.56
CA TYR A 63 -17.66 3.96 2.60
C TYR A 63 -17.63 5.45 2.27
N ASN A 64 -16.52 6.11 2.57
CA ASN A 64 -16.31 7.50 2.20
C ASN A 64 -15.52 7.59 0.90
N LEU A 65 -16.05 8.37 -0.05
CA LEU A 65 -15.27 8.87 -1.17
C LEU A 65 -14.22 9.85 -0.63
N LYS A 66 -12.98 9.74 -1.06
CA LYS A 66 -11.82 10.45 -0.51
C LYS A 66 -11.36 11.58 -1.43
N VAL A 67 -10.73 12.61 -0.85
CA VAL A 67 -10.10 13.70 -1.63
C VAL A 67 -8.82 13.25 -2.35
N GLY A 68 -8.18 12.17 -1.88
CA GLY A 68 -6.98 11.58 -2.45
C GLY A 68 -6.91 10.06 -2.17
N PRO A 69 -6.00 9.32 -2.81
CA PRO A 69 -5.92 7.85 -2.78
C PRO A 69 -5.29 7.31 -1.48
N TYR A 70 -5.75 7.80 -0.33
CA TYR A 70 -5.38 7.28 0.98
C TYR A 70 -6.59 7.33 1.93
N ALA A 71 -6.72 6.28 2.76
CA ALA A 71 -7.80 6.19 3.75
C ALA A 71 -7.76 7.35 4.77
N SER A 72 -6.58 7.91 5.05
CA SER A 72 -6.39 9.05 5.95
C SER A 72 -6.72 10.42 5.32
N CYS A 73 -6.93 10.49 4.00
CA CYS A 73 -7.29 11.75 3.36
C CYS A 73 -8.68 12.24 3.79
N GLY A 74 -9.01 13.49 3.53
CA GLY A 74 -10.36 14.02 3.78
C GLY A 74 -11.47 13.23 3.06
N ASN A 75 -12.69 13.34 3.57
CA ASN A 75 -13.88 12.74 2.96
C ASN A 75 -14.57 13.77 2.06
N VAL A 76 -15.03 13.35 0.89
CA VAL A 76 -15.90 14.11 -0.01
C VAL A 76 -17.37 13.83 0.31
N ALA A 77 -17.74 12.55 0.38
CA ALA A 77 -19.10 12.11 0.63
C ALA A 77 -19.12 10.69 1.22
N SER A 78 -20.13 10.39 2.04
CA SER A 78 -20.47 9.02 2.43
C SER A 78 -21.32 8.39 1.32
N VAL A 79 -20.97 7.18 0.91
CA VAL A 79 -21.58 6.46 -0.20
C VAL A 79 -22.03 5.09 0.29
N SER A 80 -23.31 4.77 0.10
CA SER A 80 -23.91 3.52 0.57
C SER A 80 -23.46 2.31 -0.24
N SER A 81 -23.62 1.13 0.37
CA SER A 81 -23.47 -0.16 -0.33
C SER A 81 -24.37 -0.24 -1.56
N GLY A 82 -23.90 -0.89 -2.62
CA GLY A 82 -24.63 -1.08 -3.86
C GLY A 82 -24.73 0.17 -4.73
N THR A 83 -24.17 1.30 -4.31
CA THR A 83 -24.08 2.48 -5.16
C THR A 83 -23.07 2.25 -6.28
N GLU A 84 -23.45 2.63 -7.50
CA GLU A 84 -22.59 2.56 -8.68
C GLU A 84 -21.64 3.75 -8.73
N LEU A 85 -20.37 3.47 -9.03
CA LEU A 85 -19.31 4.44 -9.25
C LEU A 85 -18.79 4.28 -10.68
N TRP A 86 -18.90 5.35 -11.47
CA TRP A 86 -18.26 5.45 -12.78
C TRP A 86 -16.77 5.65 -12.59
N ILE A 87 -15.95 4.83 -13.24
CA ILE A 87 -14.50 4.81 -13.07
C ILE A 87 -13.85 5.49 -14.27
N TRP A 88 -13.00 6.49 -14.02
CA TRP A 88 -12.32 7.25 -15.08
C TRP A 88 -10.83 6.94 -15.17
N CYS A 89 -10.16 6.82 -14.02
CA CYS A 89 -8.76 6.47 -13.95
C CYS A 89 -8.43 5.80 -12.61
N TYR A 90 -7.22 5.23 -12.50
CA TYR A 90 -6.72 4.60 -11.28
C TYR A 90 -5.35 5.14 -10.88
N ALA A 91 -5.01 5.05 -9.60
CA ALA A 91 -3.66 5.28 -9.11
C ALA A 91 -3.27 4.17 -8.12
N THR A 92 -1.99 3.81 -8.12
CA THR A 92 -1.40 2.99 -7.06
C THR A 92 -0.69 3.94 -6.10
N ASN A 93 -1.09 3.92 -4.84
CA ASN A 93 -0.46 4.77 -3.82
C ASN A 93 0.87 4.15 -3.34
N ASP A 94 1.62 4.88 -2.51
CA ASP A 94 2.94 4.42 -2.04
C ASP A 94 2.89 3.20 -1.10
N TYR A 95 1.69 2.71 -0.76
CA TYR A 95 1.46 1.48 0.00
C TYR A 95 0.98 0.33 -0.90
N ASP A 96 1.18 0.43 -2.21
CA ASP A 96 0.76 -0.54 -3.23
C ASP A 96 -0.75 -0.81 -3.27
N ASN A 97 -1.57 0.09 -2.72
CA ASN A 97 -3.03 -0.03 -2.82
C ASN A 97 -3.52 0.67 -4.08
N VAL A 98 -4.40 0.01 -4.82
CA VAL A 98 -5.06 0.58 -5.99
C VAL A 98 -6.28 1.38 -5.54
N TRP A 99 -6.37 2.60 -6.07
CA TRP A 99 -7.48 3.51 -5.89
C TRP A 99 -8.02 3.95 -7.24
N TYR A 100 -9.34 4.15 -7.29
CA TYR A 100 -10.03 4.57 -8.48
C TYR A 100 -10.62 5.95 -8.28
N TYR A 101 -10.37 6.83 -9.24
CA TYR A 101 -11.03 8.13 -9.30
C TYR A 101 -12.25 8.02 -10.21
N GLY A 102 -13.36 8.59 -9.75
CA GLY A 102 -14.63 8.39 -10.41
C GLY A 102 -15.74 9.31 -9.92
N ARG A 103 -16.94 9.04 -10.40
CA ARG A 103 -18.16 9.80 -10.11
C ARG A 103 -19.29 8.89 -9.65
N ILE A 104 -20.00 9.29 -8.61
CA ILE A 104 -21.19 8.58 -8.14
C ILE A 104 -22.28 8.67 -9.22
N ALA A 105 -22.84 7.53 -9.63
CA ALA A 105 -23.88 7.48 -10.64
C ALA A 105 -25.10 8.35 -10.26
N GLY A 106 -25.65 9.08 -11.23
CA GLY A 106 -26.76 10.00 -11.01
C GLY A 106 -26.40 11.33 -10.33
N THR A 107 -25.12 11.60 -10.06
CA THR A 107 -24.66 12.85 -9.44
C THR A 107 -23.44 13.43 -10.16
N ASN A 108 -23.00 14.61 -9.72
CA ASN A 108 -21.71 15.22 -10.11
C ASN A 108 -20.62 15.04 -9.04
N THR A 109 -20.85 14.23 -8.00
CA THR A 109 -19.90 14.05 -6.90
C THR A 109 -18.78 13.11 -7.34
N THR A 110 -17.54 13.61 -7.29
CA THR A 110 -16.33 12.87 -7.69
C THR A 110 -15.35 12.69 -6.54
N GLY A 111 -14.46 11.71 -6.67
CA GLY A 111 -13.41 11.48 -5.69
C GLY A 111 -12.81 10.08 -5.81
N TRP A 112 -11.99 9.73 -4.83
CA TRP A 112 -11.21 8.49 -4.81
C TRP A 112 -11.90 7.41 -3.97
N MET A 113 -11.97 6.21 -4.50
CA MET A 113 -12.44 5.01 -3.79
C MET A 113 -11.36 3.94 -3.83
N SER A 114 -11.14 3.25 -2.71
CA SER A 114 -10.24 2.10 -2.66
C SER A 114 -10.81 0.96 -3.51
N GLY A 115 -9.94 0.29 -4.28
CA GLY A 115 -10.33 -0.88 -5.06
C GLY A 115 -10.94 -2.01 -4.22
N ASP A 116 -10.51 -2.16 -2.97
CA ASP A 116 -11.02 -3.19 -2.05
C ASP A 116 -12.50 -3.00 -1.67
N ASN A 117 -13.03 -1.79 -1.87
CA ASN A 117 -14.41 -1.44 -1.60
C ASN A 117 -15.34 -1.64 -2.81
N LEU A 118 -14.80 -2.11 -3.95
CA LEU A 118 -15.51 -2.19 -5.22
C LEU A 118 -15.71 -3.64 -5.67
N THR A 119 -16.88 -3.92 -6.25
CA THR A 119 -17.25 -5.23 -6.78
C THR A 119 -18.11 -5.09 -8.03
N ASN A 120 -18.47 -6.23 -8.65
CA ASN A 120 -19.39 -6.31 -9.80
C ASN A 120 -19.01 -5.33 -10.92
N TRP A 121 -17.73 -5.36 -11.30
CA TRP A 121 -17.16 -4.52 -12.35
C TRP A 121 -17.84 -4.78 -13.70
N GLY A 122 -18.10 -3.72 -14.45
CA GLY A 122 -18.74 -3.82 -15.76
C GLY A 122 -18.37 -2.67 -16.67
N GLY A 123 -18.79 -2.80 -17.93
CA GLY A 123 -18.60 -1.78 -18.96
C GLY A 123 -17.33 -1.98 -19.80
N ASN A 124 -16.82 -0.88 -20.38
CA ASN A 124 -15.65 -0.90 -21.24
C ASN A 124 -14.38 -0.57 -20.44
N PHE A 125 -13.54 -1.57 -20.16
CA PHE A 125 -12.31 -1.51 -19.36
C PHE A 125 -11.16 -0.73 -20.03
N GLY A 126 -11.41 0.53 -20.39
CA GLY A 126 -10.45 1.43 -21.05
C GLY A 126 -9.89 2.52 -20.14
N TYR A 127 -10.07 2.44 -18.82
CA TYR A 127 -9.53 3.43 -17.89
C TYR A 127 -7.99 3.32 -17.83
N SER A 128 -7.31 4.45 -17.68
CA SER A 128 -5.84 4.50 -17.59
C SER A 128 -5.39 4.97 -16.22
N GLN A 129 -4.07 4.98 -16.01
CA GLN A 129 -3.50 5.56 -14.82
C GLN A 129 -3.79 7.07 -14.76
N CYS A 130 -4.12 7.57 -13.57
CA CYS A 130 -3.95 8.96 -13.21
C CYS A 130 -2.51 9.18 -12.70
#